data_AF-A0A1I2R7X3-F1
#
_entry.id   AF-A0A1I2R7X3-F1
#
_cell.length_a   1.000
_cell.length_b   1.000
_cell.length_c   1.000
_cell.angle_alpha   90.00
_cell.angle_beta   90.00
_cell.angle_gamma   90.00
#
_symmetry.space_group_name_H-M   'P 1'
#
loop_
_entity.id
_entity.type
_entity.pdbx_description
1 polymer ?
#
loop_
_entity_poly.entity_id
_entity_poly.type
_entity_poly.pdbx_seq_one_letter_code
_entity_poly.pdbx_strand_id
1 'polypeptide(L)'
;MLKLLKKLLLKRRRQMDTLFDVATIQVDDLTVTMSRRERNTDPPYEFSMFIPRLEFRQRYYKDRQEKDAKEIILENISIVHAPQHPPSEGSRSNGKYIIHHKMD
;
A
#
# COMPACT_ATOMS: atom_id res chain seq x y z
N MET A 1 -4.86 26.77 -37.64
CA MET A 1 -5.89 26.10 -36.81
C MET A 1 -5.49 24.70 -36.32
N LEU A 2 -4.96 23.80 -37.17
CA LEU A 2 -4.62 22.41 -36.80
C LEU A 2 -3.60 22.28 -35.65
N LYS A 3 -2.62 23.19 -35.56
CA LYS A 3 -1.63 23.23 -34.46
C LYS A 3 -2.26 23.62 -33.11
N LEU A 4 -3.28 24.47 -33.12
CA LEU A 4 -3.99 24.91 -31.91
C LEU A 4 -4.89 23.78 -31.39
N LEU A 5 -5.58 23.08 -32.30
CA LEU A 5 -6.37 21.89 -31.98
C LEU A 5 -5.49 20.75 -31.43
N LYS A 6 -4.32 20.49 -32.02
CA LYS A 6 -3.36 19.52 -31.48
C LYS A 6 -2.85 19.91 -30.09
N LYS A 7 -2.56 21.20 -29.84
CA LYS A 7 -2.20 21.70 -28.50
C LYS A 7 -3.35 21.54 -27.49
N LEU A 8 -4.59 21.82 -27.88
CA LEU A 8 -5.78 21.63 -27.04
C LEU A 8 -6.08 20.15 -26.79
N LEU A 9 -5.87 19.28 -27.77
CA LEU A 9 -5.99 17.82 -27.64
C LEU A 9 -4.87 17.23 -26.78
N LEU A 10 -3.61 17.71 -26.88
CA LEU A 10 -2.55 17.37 -25.94
C LEU A 10 -2.81 17.92 -24.53
N LYS A 11 -3.37 19.13 -24.40
CA LYS A 11 -3.81 19.70 -23.11
C LYS A 11 -4.96 18.91 -22.49
N ARG A 12 -5.87 18.36 -23.31
CA ARG A 12 -6.95 17.46 -22.87
C ARG A 12 -6.46 16.04 -22.58
N ARG A 13 -5.35 15.60 -23.17
CA ARG A 13 -4.67 14.32 -22.84
C ARG A 13 -3.86 14.39 -21.55
N ARG A 14 -3.56 15.60 -21.03
CA ARG A 14 -3.33 15.84 -19.58
C ARG A 14 -4.67 15.80 -18.82
N GLN A 15 -5.51 14.84 -19.14
CA GLN A 15 -6.59 14.42 -18.26
C GLN A 15 -5.87 13.86 -17.04
N MET A 16 -6.03 14.52 -15.90
CA MET A 16 -5.27 14.25 -14.68
C MET A 16 -5.38 12.77 -14.32
N ASP A 17 -4.38 11.97 -14.66
CA ASP A 17 -4.25 10.62 -14.12
C ASP A 17 -4.13 10.80 -12.60
N THR A 18 -5.20 10.42 -11.92
CA THR A 18 -5.26 10.45 -10.47
C THR A 18 -4.59 9.17 -10.02
N LEU A 19 -3.41 9.28 -9.41
CA LEU A 19 -2.70 8.13 -8.86
C LEU A 19 -3.43 7.67 -7.60
N PHE A 20 -3.67 6.37 -7.50
CA PHE A 20 -4.27 5.75 -6.34
C PHE A 20 -3.45 4.55 -5.90
N ASP A 21 -2.87 4.64 -4.70
CA ASP A 21 -2.09 3.59 -4.08
C ASP A 21 -2.80 3.09 -2.82
N VAL A 22 -2.78 1.78 -2.59
CA VAL A 22 -3.26 1.15 -1.35
C VAL A 22 -2.27 0.06 -0.94
N ALA A 23 -1.74 0.18 0.27
CA ALA A 23 -0.98 -0.87 0.94
C ALA A 23 -1.75 -1.34 2.16
N THR A 24 -1.90 -2.65 2.29
CA THR A 24 -2.57 -3.27 3.44
C THR A 24 -1.68 -4.36 4.03
N ILE A 25 -1.49 -4.29 5.35
CA ILE A 25 -0.91 -5.35 6.17
C ILE A 25 -2.02 -5.92 7.04
N GLN A 26 -2.14 -7.24 7.04
CA GLN A 26 -3.03 -7.96 7.95
C GLN A 26 -2.19 -8.90 8.82
N VAL A 27 -2.30 -8.73 10.15
CA VAL A 27 -1.69 -9.57 11.17
C VAL A 27 -2.81 -10.01 12.10
N ASP A 28 -3.26 -11.26 11.95
CA ASP A 28 -4.41 -11.78 12.70
C ASP A 28 -5.66 -10.89 12.51
N ASP A 29 -6.23 -10.38 13.60
CA ASP A 29 -7.38 -9.47 13.61
C ASP A 29 -6.97 -7.99 13.38
N LEU A 30 -5.67 -7.69 13.34
CA LEU A 30 -5.16 -6.34 13.09
C LEU A 30 -4.98 -6.09 11.58
N THR A 31 -5.68 -5.09 11.05
CA THR A 31 -5.48 -4.61 9.68
C THR A 31 -4.98 -3.17 9.68
N VAL A 32 -3.81 -2.93 9.09
CA VAL A 32 -3.24 -1.61 8.87
C VAL A 32 -3.32 -1.29 7.38
N THR A 33 -3.97 -0.19 7.02
CA THR A 33 -4.10 0.25 5.62
C THR A 33 -3.59 1.67 5.46
N MET A 34 -2.72 1.88 4.48
CA MET A 34 -2.30 3.20 4.03
C MET A 34 -2.81 3.38 2.59
N SER A 35 -3.38 4.56 2.31
CA SER A 35 -3.82 4.90 0.96
C SER A 35 -3.40 6.31 0.58
N ARG A 36 -3.14 6.51 -0.71
CA ARG A 36 -2.81 7.81 -1.30
C ARG A 36 -3.70 8.04 -2.51
N ARG A 37 -4.23 9.26 -2.62
CA ARG A 37 -4.88 9.77 -3.83
C ARG A 37 -4.27 11.12 -4.18
N GLU A 38 -3.50 11.18 -5.25
CA GLU A 38 -2.82 12.40 -5.66
C GLU A 38 -3.12 12.75 -7.12
N ARG A 39 -3.20 14.04 -7.42
CA ARG A 39 -3.41 14.53 -8.79
C ARG A 39 -2.10 15.11 -9.33
N ASN A 40 -1.86 14.93 -10.64
CA ASN A 40 -0.71 15.53 -11.33
C ASN A 40 0.66 15.00 -10.87
N THR A 41 0.77 13.67 -10.71
CA THR A 41 2.03 12.98 -10.37
C THR A 41 2.72 12.47 -11.63
N ASP A 42 3.19 13.40 -12.46
CA ASP A 42 4.03 13.10 -13.62
C ASP A 42 5.46 13.65 -13.37
N PRO A 43 6.46 12.79 -13.08
CA PRO A 43 6.38 11.33 -12.97
C PRO A 43 5.77 10.84 -11.63
N PRO A 44 5.26 9.59 -11.56
CA PRO A 44 4.61 9.07 -10.35
C PRO A 44 5.60 8.88 -9.20
N TYR A 45 5.33 9.45 -8.02
CA TYR A 45 6.22 9.30 -6.86
C TYR A 45 6.15 7.91 -6.24
N GLU A 46 7.24 7.52 -5.58
CA GLU A 46 7.28 6.33 -4.71
C GLU A 46 6.19 6.42 -3.63
N PHE A 47 5.63 5.26 -3.25
CA PHE A 47 4.70 5.08 -2.16
C PHE A 47 5.19 3.94 -1.28
N SER A 48 5.56 4.27 -0.04
CA SER A 48 6.21 3.30 0.85
C SER A 48 5.66 3.39 2.25
N MET A 49 5.37 2.24 2.85
CA MET A 49 4.98 2.10 4.25
C MET A 49 6.10 1.39 5.00
N PHE A 50 6.64 2.05 6.02
CA PHE A 50 7.68 1.50 6.89
C PHE A 50 7.11 1.35 8.30
N ILE A 51 7.05 0.11 8.77
CA ILE A 51 6.63 -0.22 10.13
C ILE A 51 7.86 -0.81 10.84
N PRO A 52 8.54 -0.01 11.68
CA PRO A 52 9.73 -0.47 12.38
C PRO A 52 9.43 -1.68 13.28
N ARG A 53 8.26 -1.66 13.93
CA ARG A 53 7.82 -2.72 14.83
C ARG A 53 6.30 -2.78 14.87
N LEU A 54 5.76 -4.00 14.77
CA LEU A 54 4.36 -4.31 14.99
C LEU A 54 4.27 -5.35 16.09
N GLU A 55 3.59 -4.99 17.18
CA GLU A 55 3.35 -5.88 18.32
C GLU A 55 1.85 -6.16 18.45
N PHE A 56 1.49 -7.43 18.41
CA PHE A 56 0.15 -7.90 18.69
C PHE A 56 0.20 -8.85 19.88
N ARG A 57 -0.44 -8.47 20.98
CA ARG A 57 -0.48 -9.25 22.22
C ARG A 57 -1.92 -9.40 22.66
N GLN A 58 -2.37 -10.64 22.79
CA GLN A 58 -3.71 -10.98 23.22
C GLN A 58 -3.65 -11.98 24.37
N ARG A 59 -4.41 -11.71 25.44
CA ARG A 59 -4.58 -12.63 26.57
C ARG A 59 -6.01 -13.14 26.59
N TYR A 60 -6.18 -14.44 26.78
CA TYR A 60 -7.49 -15.08 26.86
C TYR A 60 -7.76 -15.48 28.30
N TYR A 61 -8.87 -15.01 28.84
CA TYR A 61 -9.30 -15.30 30.20
C TYR A 61 -10.53 -16.22 30.20
N LYS A 62 -10.53 -17.23 31.07
CA LYS A 62 -11.68 -18.07 31.37
C LYS A 62 -11.84 -18.16 32.89
N ASP A 63 -13.05 -17.97 33.40
CA ASP A 63 -13.32 -18.00 34.84
C ASP A 63 -12.45 -17.01 35.65
N ARG A 64 -12.16 -15.85 35.05
CA ARG A 64 -11.24 -14.81 35.57
C ARG A 64 -9.78 -15.27 35.75
N GLN A 65 -9.41 -16.43 35.22
CA GLN A 65 -8.05 -16.93 35.18
C GLN A 65 -7.50 -16.84 33.75
N GLU A 66 -6.22 -16.48 33.63
CA GLU A 66 -5.54 -16.47 32.35
C GLU A 66 -5.41 -17.90 31.84
N LYS A 67 -5.98 -18.16 30.67
CA LYS A 67 -6.08 -19.49 30.06
C LYS A 67 -5.07 -19.68 28.95
N ASP A 68 -4.80 -18.62 28.20
CA ASP A 68 -3.91 -18.63 27.05
C ASP A 68 -3.41 -17.21 26.75
N ALA A 69 -2.31 -17.11 26.01
CA ALA A 69 -1.76 -15.85 25.53
C ALA A 69 -1.16 -16.03 24.14
N LYS A 70 -1.41 -15.06 23.27
CA LYS A 70 -0.88 -14.96 21.92
C LYS A 70 -0.01 -13.73 21.79
N GLU A 71 1.20 -13.90 21.29
CA GLU A 71 2.12 -12.81 20.99
C GLU A 71 2.67 -12.96 19.57
N ILE A 72 2.51 -11.91 18.78
CA ILE A 72 3.12 -11.77 17.46
C ILE A 72 3.92 -10.47 17.48
N ILE A 73 5.22 -10.58 17.25
CA ILE A 73 6.11 -9.42 17.09
C ILE A 73 6.73 -9.52 15.70
N LEU A 74 6.49 -8.51 14.89
CA LEU A 74 7.11 -8.36 13.58
C LEU A 74 8.02 -7.12 13.61
N GLU A 75 9.20 -7.25 13.05
CA GLU A 75 10.18 -6.18 12.99
C GLU A 75 10.49 -5.84 11.52
N ASN A 76 10.81 -4.56 11.26
CA ASN A 76 11.31 -4.08 9.98
C ASN A 76 10.40 -4.41 8.77
N ILE A 77 9.09 -4.22 8.90
CA ILE A 77 8.16 -4.44 7.78
C ILE A 77 8.22 -3.24 6.83
N SER A 78 8.49 -3.50 5.55
CA SER A 78 8.49 -2.50 4.50
C SER A 78 7.61 -2.92 3.33
N ILE A 79 6.71 -2.05 2.88
CA ILE A 79 6.02 -2.17 1.59
C ILE A 79 6.45 -0.99 0.74
N VAL A 80 6.99 -1.25 -0.44
CA VAL A 80 7.49 -0.23 -1.37
C VAL A 80 6.83 -0.42 -2.73
N HIS A 81 6.18 0.63 -3.21
CA HIS A 81 5.73 0.76 -4.59
C HIS A 81 6.52 1.89 -5.24
N ALA A 82 7.40 1.55 -6.19
CA ALA A 82 8.25 2.50 -6.91
C ALA A 82 7.92 2.50 -8.42
N PRO A 83 6.86 3.20 -8.87
CA PRO A 83 6.38 3.14 -10.25
C PRO A 83 7.40 3.60 -11.32
N GLN A 84 8.39 4.41 -10.94
CA GLN A 84 9.47 4.86 -11.84
C GLN A 84 10.59 3.83 -12.02
N HIS A 85 10.68 2.85 -11.12
CA HIS A 85 11.65 1.77 -11.16
C HIS A 85 10.90 0.44 -11.15
N PRO A 86 10.11 0.13 -12.22
CA PRO A 86 9.42 -1.13 -12.28
C PRO A 86 10.45 -2.27 -12.22
N PRO A 87 10.17 -3.36 -11.49
CA PRO A 87 11.02 -4.54 -11.50
C PRO A 87 11.23 -5.00 -12.95
N SER A 88 12.36 -5.63 -13.23
CA SER A 88 12.80 -6.06 -14.56
C SER A 88 11.78 -6.92 -15.32
N GLU A 89 10.77 -7.44 -14.63
CA GLU A 89 9.61 -8.15 -15.16
C GLU A 89 8.36 -7.27 -15.29
N GLY A 90 8.45 -6.17 -16.03
CA GLY A 90 7.36 -5.63 -16.87
C GLY A 90 5.99 -5.24 -16.27
N SER A 91 5.72 -5.35 -14.97
CA SER A 91 4.38 -5.06 -14.44
C SER A 91 4.23 -3.59 -14.03
N ARG A 92 3.81 -2.74 -14.98
CA ARG A 92 3.10 -1.49 -14.63
C ARG A 92 1.69 -1.84 -14.16
N SER A 93 1.55 -2.37 -12.94
CA SER A 93 0.25 -2.60 -12.32
C SER A 93 -0.06 -1.46 -11.36
N ASN A 94 -1.28 -0.93 -11.40
CA ASN A 94 -1.85 -0.20 -10.27
C ASN A 94 -1.78 -1.14 -9.05
N GLY A 95 -0.78 -0.92 -8.19
CA GLY A 95 -0.35 -1.89 -7.20
C GLY A 95 -1.30 -1.95 -6.02
N LYS A 96 -2.09 -3.03 -5.94
CA LYS A 96 -2.73 -3.44 -4.69
C LYS A 96 -1.86 -4.52 -4.07
N TYR A 97 -1.16 -4.18 -2.99
CA TYR A 97 -0.29 -5.11 -2.27
C TYR A 97 -1.01 -5.57 -1.00
N ILE A 98 -1.23 -6.88 -0.90
CA ILE A 98 -1.85 -7.52 0.27
C ILE A 98 -0.88 -8.57 0.78
N ILE A 99 -0.35 -8.37 1.98
CA ILE A 99 0.43 -9.38 2.68
C ILE A 99 -0.53 -10.13 3.60
N HIS A 100 -0.78 -11.39 3.30
CA HIS A 100 -1.53 -12.29 4.18
C HIS A 100 -0.55 -13.08 5.03
N HIS A 101 -0.57 -12.85 6.34
CA HIS A 101 0.05 -13.75 7.30
C HIS A 101 -1.07 -14.54 8.01
N LYS A 102 -1.16 -15.83 7.70
CA LYS A 102 -2.05 -16.78 8.38
C LYS A 102 -1.15 -17.80 9.08
N MET A 103 -1.40 -18.05 10.36
CA MET A 103 -0.84 -19.21 11.06
C MET A 103 -1.88 -20.34 11.05
N ASP A 104 -1.36 -21.56 10.99
CA ASP A 104 -2.14 -22.81 11.07
C ASP A 104 -2.80 -23.00 12.45
#